data_AF-A0A9E1FB24-F1
#
_entry.id   AF-A0A9E1FB24-F1
#
_cell.length_a   1.000
_cell.length_b   1.000
_cell.length_c   1.000
_cell.angle_alpha   90.00
_cell.angle_beta   90.00
_cell.angle_gamma   90.00
#
_symmetry.space_group_name_H-M   'P 1'
#
loop_
_entity.id
_entity.type
_entity.pdbx_description
1 polymer ?
#
loop_
_entity_poly.entity_id
_entity_poly.type
_entity_poly.pdbx_seq_one_letter_code
_entity_poly.pdbx_strand_id
1 'polypeptide(L)'
;MKSKQFKRYYLLSCLGVLIASFYPLYMGIQVVTDMIVNGTVLKENYPKYIIPYTPICLALLIGVLLMPLLFKSLKRYALLGGSVVSVSVFFALETLFENKVVVTTAETVAKLEDWQMFMCYVPPESLQTTYKTQTAVDILIGDYNPAFKLHFYLISVVLIITILNGLYGFAGILKTGEKKRLKALVLQSMSSALFLGLCILACFTAFWRDGNIQVSPLSAILMAVFFILLGVTVGIFIGSFLLGKKKTVSVLIPAIVTSVLTTLMYVGEMFLLNGHVYRFGNGFLFHSIPGIVLAPVDIAIILFAGIITALVFILLNANMNKE
;
A
#
# COMPACT_ATOMS: atom_id res chain seq x y z
N MET A 1 26.02 19.63 -20.27
CA MET A 1 25.27 18.54 -20.93
C MET A 1 24.12 17.89 -20.11
N LYS A 2 23.84 18.28 -18.85
CA LYS A 2 22.94 17.53 -17.94
C LYS A 2 21.43 17.85 -17.98
N SER A 3 20.97 18.90 -18.71
CA SER A 3 19.55 19.30 -18.68
C SER A 3 18.66 18.51 -19.64
N LYS A 4 19.15 18.07 -20.81
CA LYS A 4 18.31 17.43 -21.85
C LYS A 4 17.89 16.01 -21.46
N GLN A 5 18.80 15.22 -20.90
CA GLN A 5 18.49 13.87 -20.40
C GLN A 5 17.53 13.93 -19.20
N PHE A 6 17.76 14.84 -18.25
CA PHE A 6 16.85 15.06 -17.14
C PHE A 6 15.44 15.49 -17.61
N LYS A 7 15.35 16.45 -18.55
CA LYS A 7 14.06 16.87 -19.12
C LYS A 7 13.32 15.72 -19.80
N ARG A 8 14.03 14.90 -20.60
CA ARG A 8 13.43 13.70 -21.23
C ARG A 8 12.94 12.71 -20.18
N TYR A 9 13.75 12.41 -19.17
CA TYR A 9 13.36 11.52 -18.08
C TYR A 9 12.14 12.04 -17.31
N TYR A 10 12.12 13.33 -16.98
CA TYR A 10 10.98 13.98 -16.34
C TYR A 10 9.70 13.83 -17.16
N LEU A 11 9.74 14.15 -18.46
CA LEU A 11 8.58 14.01 -19.35
C LEU A 11 8.09 12.56 -19.44
N LEU A 12 9.03 11.60 -19.58
CA LEU A 12 8.69 10.18 -19.59
C LEU A 12 8.10 9.72 -18.25
N SER A 13 8.59 10.26 -17.13
CA SER A 13 8.05 9.95 -15.80
C SER A 13 6.64 10.49 -15.64
N CYS A 14 6.39 11.75 -16.04
CA CYS A 14 5.03 12.32 -16.04
C CYS A 14 4.08 11.50 -16.90
N LEU A 15 4.50 11.16 -18.12
CA LEU A 15 3.68 10.37 -19.05
C LEU A 15 3.43 8.96 -18.50
N GLY A 16 4.45 8.31 -17.95
CA GLY A 16 4.33 6.97 -17.36
C GLY A 16 3.38 6.93 -16.18
N VAL A 17 3.48 7.91 -15.25
CA VAL A 17 2.55 8.00 -14.11
C VAL A 17 1.13 8.32 -14.60
N LEU A 18 0.97 9.21 -15.60
CA LEU A 18 -0.34 9.54 -16.16
C LEU A 18 -1.01 8.32 -16.80
N ILE A 19 -0.28 7.55 -17.61
CA ILE A 19 -0.80 6.33 -18.24
C ILE A 19 -1.18 5.30 -17.18
N ALA A 20 -0.29 5.03 -16.21
CA ALA A 20 -0.58 4.09 -15.13
C ALA A 20 -1.76 4.52 -14.24
N SER A 21 -2.02 5.82 -14.16
CA SER A 21 -3.10 6.42 -13.37
C SER A 21 -4.40 6.62 -14.13
N PHE A 22 -4.44 6.35 -15.44
CA PHE A 22 -5.57 6.73 -16.29
C PHE A 22 -6.89 6.15 -15.77
N TYR A 23 -6.93 4.86 -15.46
CA TYR A 23 -8.16 4.20 -15.01
C TYR A 23 -8.66 4.73 -13.65
N PRO A 24 -7.85 4.77 -12.56
CA PRO A 24 -8.28 5.41 -11.31
C PRO A 24 -8.70 6.88 -11.44
N LEU A 25 -8.04 7.65 -12.31
CA LEU A 25 -8.40 9.05 -12.53
C LEU A 25 -9.74 9.18 -13.27
N TYR A 26 -9.95 8.40 -14.33
CA TYR A 26 -11.21 8.35 -15.06
C TYR A 26 -12.36 7.97 -14.13
N MET A 27 -12.18 6.94 -13.31
CA MET A 27 -13.19 6.52 -12.35
C MET A 27 -13.47 7.60 -11.29
N GLY A 28 -12.44 8.31 -10.82
CA GLY A 28 -12.62 9.46 -9.93
C GLY A 28 -13.41 10.61 -10.54
N ILE A 29 -13.22 10.89 -11.84
CA ILE A 29 -14.00 11.90 -12.56
C ILE A 29 -15.47 11.47 -12.69
N GLN A 30 -15.73 10.20 -12.99
CA GLN A 30 -17.09 9.64 -13.05
C GLN A 30 -17.81 9.81 -11.71
N VAL A 31 -17.17 9.48 -10.59
CA VAL A 31 -17.72 9.69 -9.23
C VAL A 31 -18.14 11.14 -8.99
N VAL A 32 -17.24 12.08 -9.27
CA VAL A 32 -17.50 13.51 -9.05
C VAL A 32 -18.63 14.00 -9.98
N THR A 33 -18.65 13.52 -11.21
CA THR A 33 -19.70 13.86 -12.18
C THR A 33 -21.07 13.33 -11.74
N ASP A 34 -21.15 12.06 -11.35
CA ASP A 34 -22.37 11.44 -10.82
C ASP A 34 -22.87 12.20 -9.58
N MET A 35 -21.96 12.57 -8.68
CA MET A 35 -22.29 13.36 -7.50
C MET A 35 -22.82 14.76 -7.84
N ILE A 36 -22.23 15.45 -8.82
CA ILE A 36 -22.68 16.79 -9.25
C ILE A 36 -24.04 16.72 -9.96
N VAL A 37 -24.24 15.74 -10.82
CA VAL A 37 -25.44 15.63 -11.68
C VAL A 37 -26.61 15.04 -10.90
N ASN A 38 -26.37 13.96 -10.17
CA ASN A 38 -27.43 13.16 -9.53
C ASN A 38 -27.52 13.39 -8.02
N GLY A 39 -26.61 14.16 -7.42
CA GLY A 39 -26.51 14.36 -5.98
C GLY A 39 -26.09 13.13 -5.18
N THR A 40 -25.93 11.97 -5.85
CA THR A 40 -25.66 10.67 -5.26
C THR A 40 -24.83 9.81 -6.22
N VAL A 41 -24.17 8.78 -5.69
CA VAL A 41 -23.46 7.77 -6.49
C VAL A 41 -24.10 6.42 -6.20
N LEU A 42 -24.59 5.74 -7.25
CA LEU A 42 -25.22 4.43 -7.10
C LEU A 42 -24.21 3.40 -6.56
N LYS A 43 -24.66 2.59 -5.58
CA LYS A 43 -23.87 1.51 -4.96
C LYS A 43 -23.29 0.54 -5.99
N GLU A 44 -23.99 0.27 -7.09
CA GLU A 44 -23.56 -0.64 -8.16
C GLU A 44 -22.41 -0.08 -9.01
N ASN A 45 -22.28 1.24 -9.07
CA ASN A 45 -21.18 1.91 -9.73
C ASN A 45 -20.00 2.13 -8.77
N TYR A 46 -20.25 2.15 -7.47
CA TYR A 46 -19.28 2.30 -6.38
C TYR A 46 -18.13 1.27 -6.31
N PRO A 47 -18.33 -0.06 -6.48
CA PRO A 47 -17.23 -1.01 -6.51
C PRO A 47 -16.32 -0.86 -7.75
N LYS A 48 -16.73 -0.05 -8.75
CA LYS A 48 -15.86 0.36 -9.86
C LYS A 48 -14.99 1.58 -9.48
N TYR A 49 -15.33 2.27 -8.39
CA TYR A 49 -14.73 3.54 -7.98
C TYR A 49 -13.58 3.30 -7.01
N ILE A 50 -12.39 3.42 -7.57
CA ILE A 50 -11.10 3.01 -7.03
C ILE A 50 -10.63 4.00 -5.95
N ILE A 51 -11.31 4.08 -4.80
CA ILE A 51 -10.87 4.85 -3.63
C ILE A 51 -10.13 3.87 -2.70
N PRO A 52 -8.85 4.12 -2.32
CA PRO A 52 -8.14 5.40 -2.31
C PRO A 52 -7.18 5.63 -3.49
N TYR A 53 -7.33 4.90 -4.60
CA TYR A 53 -6.40 4.95 -5.73
C TYR A 53 -6.45 6.25 -6.54
N THR A 54 -7.62 6.89 -6.68
CA THR A 54 -7.70 8.24 -7.26
C THR A 54 -6.85 9.25 -6.47
N PRO A 55 -7.00 9.37 -5.12
CA PRO A 55 -6.06 10.14 -4.29
C PRO A 55 -4.58 9.77 -4.47
N ILE A 56 -4.22 8.47 -4.52
CA ILE A 56 -2.83 8.03 -4.73
C ILE A 56 -2.29 8.52 -6.07
N CYS A 57 -3.08 8.36 -7.14
CA CYS A 57 -2.72 8.78 -8.49
C CYS A 57 -2.46 10.29 -8.58
N LEU A 58 -3.36 11.09 -8.02
CA LEU A 58 -3.20 12.55 -7.98
C LEU A 58 -1.98 12.96 -7.13
N ALA A 59 -1.77 12.31 -5.98
CA ALA A 59 -0.61 12.52 -5.14
C ALA A 59 0.71 12.23 -5.87
N LEU A 60 0.79 11.11 -6.61
CA LEU A 60 1.94 10.76 -7.43
C LEU A 60 2.16 11.74 -8.58
N LEU A 61 1.10 12.11 -9.30
CA LEU A 61 1.18 13.08 -10.40
C LEU A 61 1.71 14.42 -9.92
N ILE A 62 1.15 14.97 -8.84
CA ILE A 62 1.62 16.24 -8.26
C ILE A 62 3.08 16.11 -7.79
N GLY A 63 3.42 15.01 -7.11
CA GLY A 63 4.79 14.74 -6.67
C GLY A 63 5.80 14.72 -7.82
N VAL A 64 5.43 14.12 -8.96
CA VAL A 64 6.29 14.07 -10.14
C VAL A 64 6.33 15.40 -10.87
N LEU A 65 5.21 16.11 -11.02
CA LEU A 65 5.14 17.44 -11.66
C LEU A 65 5.98 18.48 -10.91
N LEU A 66 6.05 18.39 -9.58
CA LEU A 66 6.85 19.28 -8.74
C LEU A 66 8.34 18.92 -8.72
N MET A 67 8.74 17.77 -9.27
CA MET A 67 10.13 17.30 -9.30
C MET A 67 11.15 18.35 -9.75
N PRO A 68 11.02 19.03 -10.90
CA PRO A 68 11.99 20.04 -11.33
C PRO A 68 12.11 21.21 -10.34
N LEU A 69 10.99 21.65 -9.76
CA LEU A 69 10.95 22.72 -8.78
C LEU A 69 11.66 22.29 -7.48
N LEU A 70 11.34 21.10 -6.97
CA LEU A 70 11.92 20.57 -5.74
C LEU A 70 13.42 20.31 -5.89
N PHE A 71 13.87 19.85 -7.05
CA PHE A 71 15.30 19.72 -7.34
C PHE A 71 16.02 21.07 -7.46
N LYS A 72 15.32 22.16 -7.80
CA LYS A 72 15.86 23.53 -7.82
C LYS A 72 15.97 24.08 -6.39
N SER A 73 14.92 23.94 -5.60
CA SER A 73 14.78 24.56 -4.28
C SER A 73 15.45 23.75 -3.17
N LEU A 74 15.09 22.47 -3.03
CA LEU A 74 15.50 21.60 -1.91
C LEU A 74 16.77 20.78 -2.21
N LYS A 75 17.22 20.75 -3.46
CA LYS A 75 18.44 20.06 -3.92
C LYS A 75 18.46 18.58 -3.48
N ARG A 76 19.28 18.24 -2.48
CA ARG A 76 19.41 16.87 -1.94
C ARG A 76 18.17 16.37 -1.20
N TYR A 77 17.34 17.29 -0.72
CA TYR A 77 16.09 17.00 -0.01
C TYR A 77 14.86 16.98 -0.93
N ALA A 78 15.06 16.99 -2.25
CA ALA A 78 13.96 17.02 -3.22
C ALA A 78 12.98 15.84 -3.06
N LEU A 79 13.49 14.62 -2.81
CA LEU A 79 12.64 13.46 -2.54
C LEU A 79 11.82 13.65 -1.25
N LEU A 80 12.44 14.11 -0.16
CA LEU A 80 11.74 14.33 1.10
C LEU A 80 10.60 15.34 0.92
N GLY A 81 10.89 16.46 0.24
CA GLY A 81 9.86 17.46 -0.08
C GLY A 81 8.75 16.90 -0.96
N GLY A 82 9.11 16.13 -2.00
CA GLY A 82 8.13 15.47 -2.87
C GLY A 82 7.24 14.49 -2.13
N SER A 83 7.82 13.65 -1.26
CA SER A 83 7.08 12.69 -0.44
C SER A 83 6.13 13.39 0.54
N VAL A 84 6.59 14.44 1.23
CA VAL A 84 5.72 15.21 2.16
C VAL A 84 4.55 15.83 1.41
N VAL A 85 4.80 16.51 0.28
CA VAL A 85 3.73 17.12 -0.52
C VAL A 85 2.75 16.07 -1.03
N SER A 86 3.23 14.96 -1.59
CA SER A 86 2.36 13.90 -2.11
C SER A 86 1.52 13.23 -1.02
N VAL A 87 2.11 12.93 0.14
CA VAL A 87 1.36 12.34 1.27
C VAL A 87 0.31 13.33 1.80
N SER A 88 0.64 14.63 1.91
CA SER A 88 -0.34 15.65 2.30
C SER A 88 -1.48 15.78 1.29
N VAL A 89 -1.18 15.75 -0.01
CA VAL A 89 -2.19 15.75 -1.09
C VAL A 89 -3.09 14.53 -0.99
N PHE A 90 -2.50 13.35 -0.75
CA PHE A 90 -3.24 12.11 -0.59
C PHE A 90 -4.30 12.22 0.52
N PHE A 91 -3.87 12.61 1.73
CA PHE A 91 -4.80 12.77 2.85
C PHE A 91 -5.83 13.88 2.61
N ALA A 92 -5.43 15.02 2.04
CA ALA A 92 -6.35 16.11 1.75
C ALA A 92 -7.46 15.68 0.75
N LEU A 93 -7.08 14.97 -0.31
CA LEU A 93 -8.04 14.46 -1.30
C LEU A 93 -8.92 13.37 -0.72
N GLU A 94 -8.34 12.42 0.01
CA GLU A 94 -9.08 11.36 0.68
C GLU A 94 -10.15 11.92 1.63
N THR A 95 -9.78 12.88 2.48
CA THR A 95 -10.72 13.56 3.37
C THR A 95 -11.78 14.36 2.60
N LEU A 96 -11.43 14.96 1.45
CA LEU A 96 -12.39 15.67 0.61
C LEU A 96 -13.40 14.71 -0.02
N PHE A 97 -12.94 13.61 -0.60
CA PHE A 97 -13.81 12.57 -1.18
C PHE A 97 -14.74 11.99 -0.12
N GLU A 98 -14.22 11.67 1.06
CA GLU A 98 -15.04 11.19 2.18
C GLU A 98 -16.15 12.19 2.55
N ASN A 99 -15.79 13.45 2.82
CA ASN A 99 -16.76 14.42 3.33
C ASN A 99 -17.76 14.93 2.28
N LYS A 100 -17.40 14.93 1.00
CA LYS A 100 -18.19 15.58 -0.06
C LYS A 100 -18.88 14.63 -1.01
N VAL A 101 -18.43 13.38 -1.10
CA VAL A 101 -19.00 12.38 -2.01
C VAL A 101 -19.75 11.29 -1.24
N VAL A 102 -19.35 10.95 0.00
CA VAL A 102 -19.97 9.83 0.73
C VAL A 102 -21.12 10.29 1.65
N VAL A 103 -21.20 11.57 2.02
CA VAL A 103 -22.12 12.07 3.07
C VAL A 103 -23.44 12.63 2.51
N THR A 104 -23.61 12.73 1.19
CA THR A 104 -24.77 13.39 0.57
C THR A 104 -25.84 12.39 0.12
N THR A 105 -26.70 11.93 1.05
CA THR A 105 -28.18 11.78 0.94
C THR A 105 -28.74 10.95 2.10
N ALA A 106 -30.03 11.11 2.41
CA ALA A 106 -30.62 10.80 3.72
C ALA A 106 -31.37 9.46 3.85
N GLU A 107 -31.48 8.58 2.85
CA GLU A 107 -32.35 7.38 3.01
C GLU A 107 -31.81 6.02 2.52
N THR A 108 -30.70 5.93 1.78
CA THR A 108 -30.16 4.62 1.34
C THR A 108 -28.65 4.68 1.07
N VAL A 109 -27.89 5.16 2.04
CA VAL A 109 -26.45 5.47 1.84
C VAL A 109 -25.62 4.19 1.81
N ALA A 110 -25.06 3.89 0.65
CA ALA A 110 -23.90 3.02 0.56
C ALA A 110 -22.69 3.77 1.16
N LYS A 111 -22.29 3.44 2.38
CA LYS A 111 -21.09 3.95 3.02
C LYS A 111 -19.83 3.38 2.35
N LEU A 112 -18.66 3.93 2.66
CA LEU A 112 -17.37 3.28 2.35
C LEU A 112 -17.32 1.84 2.95
N GLU A 113 -18.10 1.57 3.99
CA GLU A 113 -18.34 0.24 4.55
C GLU A 113 -19.02 -0.70 3.54
N ASP A 114 -20.00 -0.21 2.78
CA ASP A 114 -20.81 -1.01 1.86
C ASP A 114 -20.04 -1.61 0.69
N TRP A 115 -18.89 -1.05 0.28
CA TRP A 115 -18.10 -1.60 -0.85
C TRP A 115 -17.02 -2.59 -0.40
N GLN A 116 -16.35 -2.35 0.73
CA GLN A 116 -15.40 -3.28 1.32
C GLN A 116 -16.10 -4.55 1.80
N MET A 117 -17.35 -4.40 2.23
CA MET A 117 -18.23 -5.51 2.56
C MET A 117 -18.89 -6.17 1.35
N PHE A 118 -19.15 -5.45 0.26
CA PHE A 118 -19.74 -6.03 -0.95
C PHE A 118 -18.84 -7.13 -1.55
N MET A 119 -17.52 -6.95 -1.50
CA MET A 119 -16.55 -7.96 -1.94
C MET A 119 -16.46 -9.19 -1.01
N CYS A 120 -17.13 -9.13 0.15
CA CYS A 120 -17.28 -10.24 1.10
C CYS A 120 -18.72 -10.79 1.13
N TYR A 121 -19.66 -10.23 0.37
CA TYR A 121 -21.09 -10.53 0.49
C TYR A 121 -21.46 -11.84 -0.22
N VAL A 122 -21.92 -12.83 0.56
CA VAL A 122 -22.62 -14.04 0.09
C VAL A 122 -24.13 -13.82 0.27
N PRO A 123 -25.02 -14.25 -0.66
CA PRO A 123 -26.46 -14.05 -0.50
C PRO A 123 -27.00 -14.78 0.74
N PRO A 124 -28.00 -14.24 1.46
CA PRO A 124 -28.46 -14.82 2.70
C PRO A 124 -29.41 -15.98 2.42
N GLU A 125 -28.93 -17.21 2.51
CA GLU A 125 -29.78 -18.32 2.91
C GLU A 125 -29.28 -18.87 4.25
N SER A 126 -30.11 -18.71 5.29
CA SER A 126 -30.02 -19.31 6.63
C SER A 126 -29.04 -18.71 7.65
N LEU A 127 -29.37 -17.53 8.20
CA LEU A 127 -28.84 -17.08 9.49
C LEU A 127 -29.48 -17.87 10.65
N GLN A 128 -28.93 -19.04 10.94
CA GLN A 128 -29.07 -19.67 12.24
C GLN A 128 -27.72 -20.23 12.71
N THR A 129 -27.21 -19.59 13.77
CA THR A 129 -26.56 -20.20 14.96
C THR A 129 -25.06 -19.94 15.23
N THR A 130 -24.86 -19.58 16.52
CA THR A 130 -23.74 -19.88 17.43
C THR A 130 -22.44 -19.06 17.32
N TYR A 131 -22.10 -18.32 18.38
CA TYR A 131 -20.88 -17.52 18.64
C TYR A 131 -19.48 -18.13 18.31
N LYS A 132 -19.39 -19.33 17.70
CA LYS A 132 -18.19 -19.88 17.05
C LYS A 132 -18.13 -19.65 15.52
N THR A 133 -19.15 -19.03 14.92
CA THR A 133 -19.36 -18.86 13.46
C THR A 133 -19.34 -17.39 13.03
N GLN A 134 -18.39 -16.58 13.54
CA GLN A 134 -18.31 -15.18 13.11
C GLN A 134 -17.74 -15.08 11.69
N THR A 135 -18.51 -14.51 10.78
CA THR A 135 -18.03 -14.15 9.44
C THR A 135 -17.34 -12.78 9.49
N ALA A 136 -16.32 -12.57 8.67
CA ALA A 136 -15.74 -11.25 8.43
C ALA A 136 -16.84 -10.24 8.03
N VAL A 137 -17.90 -10.69 7.35
CA VAL A 137 -19.06 -9.85 7.01
C VAL A 137 -19.78 -9.36 8.26
N ASP A 138 -20.14 -10.26 9.19
CA ASP A 138 -20.83 -9.88 10.43
C ASP A 138 -20.02 -8.91 11.30
N ILE A 139 -18.69 -9.05 11.24
CA ILE A 139 -17.75 -8.19 11.96
C ILE A 139 -17.65 -6.80 11.32
N LEU A 140 -17.72 -6.73 9.99
CA LEU A 140 -17.61 -5.50 9.22
C LEU A 140 -18.93 -4.70 9.17
N ILE A 141 -20.08 -5.35 9.41
CA ILE A 141 -21.42 -4.72 9.53
C ILE A 141 -21.59 -3.99 10.88
N GLY A 142 -20.75 -4.29 11.88
CA GLY A 142 -20.79 -3.65 13.20
C GLY A 142 -20.16 -2.25 13.20
N ASP A 143 -20.84 -1.30 13.86
CA ASP A 143 -20.48 0.11 14.13
C ASP A 143 -19.11 0.59 13.59
N TYR A 144 -19.17 1.43 12.55
CA TYR A 144 -18.04 2.11 11.89
C TYR A 144 -16.98 2.63 12.88
N ASN A 145 -15.75 2.11 12.75
CA ASN A 145 -14.57 2.64 13.40
C ASN A 145 -13.62 3.23 12.34
N PRO A 146 -13.26 4.53 12.39
CA PRO A 146 -12.31 5.12 11.44
C PRO A 146 -10.92 4.43 11.43
N ALA A 147 -10.57 3.67 12.47
CA ALA A 147 -9.39 2.81 12.51
C ALA A 147 -9.36 1.75 11.40
N PHE A 148 -10.53 1.40 10.84
CA PHE A 148 -10.70 0.50 9.70
C PHE A 148 -9.84 0.91 8.48
N LYS A 149 -9.60 2.21 8.29
CA LYS A 149 -8.85 2.75 7.14
C LYS A 149 -7.33 2.63 7.28
N LEU A 150 -6.84 2.35 8.49
CA LEU A 150 -5.40 2.31 8.78
C LEU A 150 -4.66 1.32 7.87
N HIS A 151 -5.27 0.18 7.57
CA HIS A 151 -4.75 -0.83 6.65
C HIS A 151 -4.48 -0.23 5.25
N PHE A 152 -5.46 0.46 4.69
CA PHE A 152 -5.38 1.06 3.35
C PHE A 152 -4.48 2.29 3.31
N TYR A 153 -4.48 3.11 4.37
CA TYR A 153 -3.59 4.27 4.48
C TYR A 153 -2.13 3.86 4.56
N LEU A 154 -1.82 2.78 5.28
CA LEU A 154 -0.46 2.24 5.33
C LEU A 154 0.02 1.84 3.93
N ILE A 155 -0.78 1.05 3.20
CA ILE A 155 -0.47 0.62 1.82
C ILE A 155 -0.28 1.83 0.90
N SER A 156 -1.20 2.81 0.97
CA SER A 156 -1.20 4.02 0.14
C SER A 156 0.07 4.85 0.34
N VAL A 157 0.44 5.11 1.60
CA VAL A 157 1.65 5.88 1.94
C VAL A 157 2.91 5.15 1.48
N VAL A 158 2.97 3.82 1.67
CA VAL A 158 4.10 3.00 1.20
C VAL A 158 4.22 3.10 -0.32
N LEU A 159 3.14 2.93 -1.08
CA LEU A 159 3.16 3.06 -2.54
C LEU A 159 3.66 4.43 -2.99
N ILE A 160 3.12 5.51 -2.42
CA ILE A 160 3.50 6.89 -2.77
C ILE A 160 5.00 7.10 -2.55
N ILE A 161 5.50 6.80 -1.35
CA ILE A 161 6.90 7.08 -0.98
C ILE A 161 7.86 6.23 -1.82
N THR A 162 7.54 4.96 -2.04
CA THR A 162 8.44 4.01 -2.69
C THR A 162 8.55 4.23 -4.20
N ILE A 163 7.43 4.54 -4.86
CA ILE A 163 7.40 4.95 -6.27
C ILE A 163 8.15 6.27 -6.45
N LEU A 164 7.88 7.27 -5.60
CA LEU A 164 8.61 8.55 -5.66
C LEU A 164 10.11 8.37 -5.40
N ASN A 165 10.52 7.47 -4.51
CA ASN A 165 11.95 7.17 -4.30
C ASN A 165 12.61 6.64 -5.58
N GLY A 166 11.93 5.76 -6.32
CA GLY A 166 12.40 5.31 -7.64
C GLY A 166 12.56 6.49 -8.60
N LEU A 167 11.49 7.28 -8.79
CA LEU A 167 11.46 8.38 -9.76
C LEU A 167 12.48 9.49 -9.43
N TYR A 168 12.48 9.99 -8.20
CA TYR A 168 13.44 11.00 -7.74
C TYR A 168 14.85 10.44 -7.63
N GLY A 169 15.01 9.16 -7.28
CA GLY A 169 16.30 8.50 -7.22
C GLY A 169 17.01 8.49 -8.57
N PHE A 170 16.33 8.00 -9.62
CA PHE A 170 16.88 8.00 -10.98
C PHE A 170 17.07 9.42 -11.53
N ALA A 171 16.11 10.32 -11.29
CA ALA A 171 16.27 11.73 -11.64
C ALA A 171 17.51 12.36 -10.98
N GLY A 172 17.76 12.01 -9.71
CA GLY A 172 18.94 12.40 -8.95
C GLY A 172 20.23 11.89 -9.59
N ILE A 173 20.30 10.61 -9.96
CA ILE A 173 21.45 10.02 -10.66
C ILE A 173 21.73 10.76 -11.98
N LEU A 174 20.70 11.08 -12.77
CA LEU A 174 20.86 11.82 -14.02
C LEU A 174 21.38 13.25 -13.80
N LYS A 175 21.07 13.86 -12.65
CA LYS A 175 21.50 15.22 -12.31
C LYS A 175 22.91 15.24 -11.69
N THR A 176 23.21 14.36 -10.75
CA THR A 176 24.51 14.35 -10.04
C THR A 176 25.55 13.52 -10.79
N GLY A 177 25.16 12.39 -11.35
CA GLY A 177 26.03 11.37 -11.94
C GLY A 177 26.42 10.26 -10.97
N GLU A 178 26.03 10.35 -9.69
CA GLU A 178 26.42 9.41 -8.64
C GLU A 178 25.61 8.12 -8.70
N LYS A 179 26.26 7.01 -9.09
CA LYS A 179 25.59 5.71 -9.27
C LYS A 179 25.53 4.85 -8.01
N LYS A 180 25.95 5.36 -6.85
CA LYS A 180 26.04 4.60 -5.59
C LYS A 180 24.76 3.86 -5.21
N ARG A 181 23.59 4.47 -5.46
CA ARG A 181 22.27 3.89 -5.12
C ARG A 181 21.61 3.16 -6.29
N LEU A 182 22.26 3.00 -7.45
CA LEU A 182 21.64 2.49 -8.67
C LEU A 182 21.01 1.11 -8.47
N LYS A 183 21.77 0.14 -7.96
CA LYS A 183 21.29 -1.23 -7.73
C LYS A 183 20.10 -1.27 -6.77
N ALA A 184 20.15 -0.50 -5.68
CA ALA A 184 19.05 -0.42 -4.73
C ALA A 184 17.81 0.29 -5.30
N LEU A 185 17.97 1.28 -6.19
CA LEU A 185 16.84 1.93 -6.85
C LEU A 185 16.17 1.03 -7.89
N VAL A 186 16.94 0.22 -8.61
CA VAL A 186 16.39 -0.84 -9.48
C VAL A 186 15.58 -1.82 -8.64
N LEU A 187 16.15 -2.31 -7.53
CA LEU A 187 15.45 -3.23 -6.63
C LEU A 187 14.19 -2.60 -6.02
N GLN A 188 14.25 -1.33 -5.60
CA GLN A 188 13.08 -0.59 -5.12
C GLN A 188 11.99 -0.54 -6.19
N SER A 189 12.37 -0.23 -7.43
CA SER A 189 11.39 -0.08 -8.53
C SER A 189 10.73 -1.41 -8.85
N MET A 190 11.50 -2.51 -8.87
CA MET A 190 10.96 -3.87 -9.03
C MET A 190 10.02 -4.23 -7.88
N SER A 191 10.43 -4.02 -6.62
CA SER A 191 9.62 -4.30 -5.44
C SER A 191 8.32 -3.49 -5.43
N SER A 192 8.40 -2.19 -5.75
CA SER A 192 7.24 -1.30 -5.79
C SER A 192 6.28 -1.66 -6.92
N ALA A 193 6.78 -2.08 -8.08
CA ALA A 193 5.95 -2.56 -9.20
C ALA A 193 5.25 -3.88 -8.86
N LEU A 194 5.95 -4.84 -8.26
CA LEU A 194 5.35 -6.09 -7.78
C LEU A 194 4.30 -5.82 -6.70
N PHE A 195 4.60 -4.92 -5.76
CA PHE A 195 3.67 -4.57 -4.69
C PHE A 195 2.42 -3.87 -5.22
N LEU A 196 2.57 -2.92 -6.15
CA LEU A 196 1.44 -2.31 -6.86
C LEU A 196 0.62 -3.36 -7.62
N GLY A 197 1.28 -4.30 -8.31
CA GLY A 197 0.61 -5.39 -9.00
C GLY A 197 -0.23 -6.25 -8.06
N LEU A 198 0.30 -6.60 -6.88
CA LEU A 198 -0.47 -7.30 -5.85
C LEU A 198 -1.61 -6.46 -5.26
N CYS A 199 -1.45 -5.14 -5.13
CA CYS A 199 -2.53 -4.25 -4.69
C CYS A 199 -3.67 -4.21 -5.71
N ILE A 200 -3.34 -4.13 -7.00
CA ILE A 200 -4.33 -4.20 -8.09
C ILE A 200 -5.02 -5.56 -8.08
N LEU A 201 -4.25 -6.65 -7.95
CA LEU A 201 -4.80 -8.00 -7.87
C LEU A 201 -5.72 -8.15 -6.65
N ALA A 202 -5.32 -7.65 -5.48
CA ALA A 202 -6.14 -7.64 -4.27
C ALA A 202 -7.44 -6.83 -4.46
N CYS A 203 -7.45 -5.77 -5.28
CA CYS A 203 -8.67 -5.03 -5.57
C CYS A 203 -9.66 -5.81 -6.42
N PHE A 204 -9.18 -6.55 -7.41
CA PHE A 204 -10.07 -7.31 -8.29
C PHE A 204 -10.53 -8.63 -7.68
N THR A 205 -9.77 -9.15 -6.71
CA THR A 205 -9.97 -10.53 -6.24
C THR A 205 -10.29 -10.61 -4.76
N ALA A 206 -9.91 -9.61 -3.96
CA ALA A 206 -9.83 -9.65 -2.49
C ALA A 206 -9.42 -11.03 -1.97
N PHE A 207 -8.44 -11.61 -2.69
CA PHE A 207 -7.95 -12.99 -2.66
C PHE A 207 -8.95 -14.09 -2.27
N TRP A 208 -10.15 -13.99 -2.87
CA TRP A 208 -11.29 -14.91 -2.82
C TRP A 208 -11.69 -15.35 -1.41
N ARG A 209 -12.25 -14.38 -0.69
CA ARG A 209 -12.88 -14.52 0.63
C ARG A 209 -14.37 -14.83 0.48
N ASP A 210 -14.83 -15.89 1.14
CA ASP A 210 -16.26 -16.25 1.22
C ASP A 210 -16.93 -15.67 2.47
N GLY A 211 -16.39 -14.55 2.98
CA GLY A 211 -16.81 -13.98 4.26
C GLY A 211 -16.30 -14.72 5.50
N ASN A 212 -15.59 -15.85 5.37
CA ASN A 212 -15.04 -16.58 6.54
C ASN A 212 -13.70 -16.00 7.04
N ILE A 213 -13.47 -16.08 8.36
CA ILE A 213 -12.17 -15.73 8.98
C ILE A 213 -11.09 -16.75 8.58
N GLN A 214 -11.46 -18.02 8.40
CA GLN A 214 -10.56 -19.02 7.85
C GLN A 214 -10.55 -18.90 6.32
N VAL A 215 -9.36 -18.70 5.76
CA VAL A 215 -9.18 -18.48 4.32
C VAL A 215 -8.70 -19.74 3.61
N SER A 216 -8.91 -19.81 2.30
CA SER A 216 -8.38 -20.90 1.48
C SER A 216 -6.83 -20.90 1.48
N PRO A 217 -6.17 -22.04 1.25
CA PRO A 217 -4.70 -22.10 1.21
C PRO A 217 -4.07 -21.15 0.19
N LEU A 218 -4.72 -20.95 -0.96
CA LEU A 218 -4.27 -20.02 -1.98
C LEU A 218 -4.32 -18.58 -1.48
N SER A 219 -5.41 -18.19 -0.81
CA SER A 219 -5.58 -16.87 -0.20
C SER A 219 -4.54 -16.63 0.89
N ALA A 220 -4.30 -17.62 1.76
CA ALA A 220 -3.27 -17.56 2.80
C ALA A 220 -1.87 -17.30 2.22
N ILE A 221 -1.48 -18.01 1.15
CA ILE A 221 -0.19 -17.79 0.47
C ILE A 221 -0.11 -16.38 -0.10
N LEU A 222 -1.16 -15.91 -0.79
CA LEU A 222 -1.17 -14.58 -1.40
C LEU A 222 -1.13 -13.47 -0.35
N MET A 223 -1.84 -13.63 0.76
CA MET A 223 -1.77 -12.71 1.91
C MET A 223 -0.39 -12.70 2.54
N ALA A 224 0.22 -13.86 2.79
CA ALA A 224 1.58 -13.94 3.31
C ALA A 224 2.60 -13.24 2.40
N VAL A 225 2.53 -13.50 1.09
CA VAL A 225 3.38 -12.85 0.09
C VAL A 225 3.14 -11.34 0.07
N PHE A 226 1.89 -10.89 0.15
CA PHE A 226 1.55 -9.47 0.23
C PHE A 226 2.21 -8.78 1.42
N PHE A 227 2.10 -9.39 2.61
CA PHE A 227 2.62 -8.84 3.86
C PHE A 227 4.16 -8.80 3.89
N ILE A 228 4.80 -9.85 3.36
CA ILE A 228 6.26 -9.90 3.19
C ILE A 228 6.71 -8.82 2.22
N LEU A 229 6.05 -8.73 1.05
CA LEU A 229 6.45 -7.79 0.01
C LEU A 229 6.26 -6.34 0.44
N LEU A 230 5.20 -6.02 1.18
CA LEU A 230 5.02 -4.69 1.79
C LEU A 230 6.21 -4.34 2.68
N GLY A 231 6.54 -5.22 3.63
CA GLY A 231 7.63 -5.00 4.57
C GLY A 231 8.98 -4.85 3.85
N VAL A 232 9.29 -5.78 2.94
CA VAL A 232 10.52 -5.77 2.13
C VAL A 232 10.62 -4.50 1.28
N THR A 233 9.51 -4.01 0.72
CA THR A 233 9.49 -2.77 -0.07
C THR A 233 9.90 -1.54 0.76
N VAL A 234 9.46 -1.48 2.02
CA VAL A 234 9.89 -0.42 2.95
C VAL A 234 11.32 -0.62 3.43
N GLY A 235 11.71 -1.87 3.70
CA GLY A 235 13.09 -2.23 4.05
C GLY A 235 14.09 -1.80 2.98
N ILE A 236 13.80 -2.09 1.71
CA ILE A 236 14.62 -1.64 0.56
C ILE A 236 14.68 -0.12 0.52
N PHE A 237 13.58 0.57 0.78
CA PHE A 237 13.53 2.03 0.79
C PHE A 237 14.50 2.60 1.83
N ILE A 238 14.40 2.17 3.09
CA ILE A 238 15.29 2.63 4.17
C ILE A 238 16.74 2.23 3.90
N GLY A 239 16.98 0.96 3.59
CA GLY A 239 18.33 0.46 3.38
C GLY A 239 19.03 1.12 2.20
N SER A 240 18.30 1.59 1.18
CA SER A 240 18.87 2.34 0.06
C SER A 240 19.60 3.63 0.49
N PHE A 241 19.24 4.24 1.62
CA PHE A 241 19.92 5.41 2.18
C PHE A 241 21.06 5.04 3.14
N LEU A 242 21.05 3.83 3.67
CA LEU A 242 22.04 3.32 4.62
C LEU A 242 23.18 2.54 3.94
N LEU A 243 23.17 2.47 2.60
CA LEU A 243 24.22 1.81 1.80
C LEU A 243 25.63 2.35 2.08
N GLY A 244 26.57 1.43 2.30
CA GLY A 244 27.97 1.74 2.59
C GLY A 244 28.22 2.24 4.02
N LYS A 245 27.24 2.14 4.93
CA LYS A 245 27.46 2.28 6.38
C LYS A 245 27.95 0.95 6.98
N LYS A 246 28.29 0.94 8.28
CA LYS A 246 28.66 -0.28 9.01
C LYS A 246 27.55 -1.34 8.86
N LYS A 247 27.91 -2.63 8.80
CA LYS A 247 26.97 -3.74 8.60
C LYS A 247 25.77 -3.72 9.55
N THR A 248 25.99 -3.35 10.81
CA THR A 248 24.90 -3.19 11.79
C THR A 248 23.87 -2.17 11.31
N VAL A 249 24.28 -1.01 10.84
CA VAL A 249 23.38 0.05 10.36
C VAL A 249 22.76 -0.31 9.01
N SER A 250 23.55 -0.84 8.06
CA SER A 250 23.10 -1.06 6.68
C SER A 250 22.28 -2.34 6.47
N VAL A 251 22.29 -3.27 7.44
CA VAL A 251 21.56 -4.56 7.37
C VAL A 251 20.50 -4.66 8.47
N LEU A 252 20.86 -4.39 9.73
CA LEU A 252 19.94 -4.61 10.86
C LEU A 252 18.79 -3.61 10.86
N ILE A 253 19.05 -2.32 10.61
CA ILE A 253 18.00 -1.30 10.61
C ILE A 253 16.94 -1.58 9.53
N PRO A 254 17.29 -1.81 8.25
CA PRO A 254 16.30 -2.17 7.24
C PRO A 254 15.50 -3.43 7.61
N ALA A 255 16.14 -4.45 8.17
CA ALA A 255 15.47 -5.69 8.57
C ALA A 255 14.47 -5.46 9.73
N ILE A 256 14.86 -4.69 10.75
CA ILE A 256 13.96 -4.32 11.85
C ILE A 256 12.78 -3.49 11.33
N VAL A 257 13.04 -2.49 10.49
CA VAL A 257 11.98 -1.68 9.88
C VAL A 257 11.01 -2.57 9.09
N THR A 258 11.52 -3.51 8.30
CA THR A 258 10.67 -4.47 7.59
C THR A 258 9.75 -5.23 8.55
N SER A 259 10.29 -5.85 9.60
CA SER A 259 9.48 -6.60 10.56
C SER A 259 8.46 -5.71 11.30
N VAL A 260 8.84 -4.48 11.65
CA VAL A 260 7.91 -3.51 12.27
C VAL A 260 6.78 -3.16 11.30
N LEU A 261 7.07 -2.89 10.04
CA LEU A 261 6.04 -2.54 9.05
C LEU A 261 5.14 -3.73 8.71
N THR A 262 5.68 -4.94 8.61
CA THR A 262 4.86 -6.16 8.47
C THR A 262 3.96 -6.37 9.69
N THR A 263 4.46 -6.08 10.90
CA THR A 263 3.64 -6.13 12.13
C THR A 263 2.52 -5.08 12.10
N LEU A 264 2.81 -3.86 11.66
CA LEU A 264 1.80 -2.80 11.52
C LEU A 264 0.72 -3.16 10.50
N MET A 265 1.05 -3.95 9.47
CA MET A 265 0.05 -4.47 8.55
C MET A 265 -0.91 -5.45 9.23
N TYR A 266 -0.39 -6.36 10.08
CA TYR A 266 -1.23 -7.22 10.92
C TYR A 266 -2.09 -6.43 11.90
N VAL A 267 -1.55 -5.38 12.53
CA VAL A 267 -2.33 -4.47 13.37
C VAL A 267 -3.43 -3.78 12.56
N GLY A 268 -3.14 -3.36 11.33
CA GLY A 268 -4.13 -2.82 10.40
C GLY A 268 -5.22 -3.84 10.06
N GLU A 269 -4.86 -5.10 9.83
CA GLU A 269 -5.83 -6.19 9.66
C GLU A 269 -6.66 -6.45 10.93
N MET A 270 -6.06 -6.35 12.12
CA MET A 270 -6.80 -6.45 13.37
C MET A 270 -7.86 -5.36 13.51
N PHE A 271 -7.53 -4.11 13.17
CA PHE A 271 -8.53 -3.04 13.15
C PHE A 271 -9.58 -3.25 12.06
N LEU A 272 -9.18 -3.82 10.91
CA LEU A 272 -10.09 -4.18 9.82
C LEU A 272 -11.12 -5.23 10.26
N LEU A 273 -10.72 -6.23 11.06
CA LEU A 273 -11.58 -7.35 11.48
C LEU A 273 -11.96 -7.28 12.97
N ASN A 274 -12.15 -6.08 13.51
CA ASN A 274 -12.64 -5.84 14.88
C ASN A 274 -11.90 -6.67 15.97
N GLY A 275 -10.58 -6.70 15.92
CA GLY A 275 -9.72 -7.42 16.86
C GLY A 275 -9.33 -8.83 16.43
N HIS A 276 -9.76 -9.29 15.25
CA HIS A 276 -9.39 -10.60 14.69
C HIS A 276 -8.34 -10.50 13.57
N VAL A 277 -7.72 -11.62 13.21
CA VAL A 277 -6.88 -11.75 12.01
C VAL A 277 -7.33 -12.98 11.24
N TYR A 278 -7.09 -12.99 9.92
CA TYR A 278 -7.42 -14.14 9.09
C TYR A 278 -6.61 -15.36 9.51
N ARG A 279 -7.23 -16.54 9.42
CA ARG A 279 -6.62 -17.81 9.80
C ARG A 279 -6.25 -18.60 8.56
N PHE A 280 -4.96 -18.91 8.44
CA PHE A 280 -4.38 -19.53 7.24
C PHE A 280 -4.59 -21.06 7.18
N GLY A 281 -5.15 -21.65 8.23
CA GLY A 281 -5.39 -23.08 8.31
C GLY A 281 -5.89 -23.52 9.68
N ASN A 282 -5.86 -24.83 9.92
CA ASN A 282 -6.25 -25.46 11.19
C ASN A 282 -5.03 -26.09 11.88
N GLY A 283 -5.03 -26.11 13.21
CA GLY A 283 -3.97 -26.70 14.02
C GLY A 283 -3.05 -25.68 14.66
N PHE A 284 -2.10 -26.17 15.46
CA PHE A 284 -1.29 -25.34 16.37
C PHE A 284 -0.59 -24.15 15.70
N LEU A 285 -0.06 -24.34 14.49
CA LEU A 285 0.65 -23.28 13.75
C LEU A 285 -0.24 -22.13 13.28
N PHE A 286 -1.55 -22.38 13.19
CA PHE A 286 -2.52 -21.46 12.61
C PHE A 286 -3.51 -20.90 13.65
N HIS A 287 -3.53 -21.45 14.86
CA HIS A 287 -4.31 -20.92 15.98
C HIS A 287 -3.57 -19.79 16.69
N SER A 288 -4.34 -18.81 17.19
CA SER A 288 -3.81 -17.74 18.04
C SER A 288 -3.11 -18.29 19.28
N ILE A 289 -1.99 -17.67 19.63
CA ILE A 289 -1.30 -17.96 20.89
C ILE A 289 -2.16 -17.42 22.05
N PRO A 290 -2.31 -18.14 23.17
CA PRO A 290 -3.04 -17.61 24.33
C PRO A 290 -2.49 -16.24 24.76
N GLY A 291 -3.36 -15.22 24.79
CA GLY A 291 -3.00 -13.84 25.13
C GLY A 291 -2.50 -12.98 23.96
N ILE A 292 -2.33 -13.53 22.74
CA ILE A 292 -1.91 -12.78 21.55
C ILE A 292 -2.80 -13.18 20.36
N VAL A 293 -3.31 -12.20 19.60
CA VAL A 293 -4.20 -12.47 18.46
C VAL A 293 -3.50 -13.21 17.32
N LEU A 294 -2.19 -13.00 17.16
CA LEU A 294 -1.34 -13.61 16.14
C LEU A 294 -1.12 -15.12 16.38
N ALA A 295 -1.10 -15.87 15.27
CA ALA A 295 -0.69 -17.26 15.24
C ALA A 295 0.84 -17.39 15.06
N PRO A 296 1.43 -18.57 15.36
CA PRO A 296 2.86 -18.81 15.11
C PRO A 296 3.28 -18.54 13.65
N VAL A 297 2.42 -18.84 12.67
CA VAL A 297 2.68 -18.55 11.26
C VAL A 297 2.81 -17.05 10.98
N ASP A 298 2.02 -16.21 11.65
CA ASP A 298 2.06 -14.76 11.47
C ASP A 298 3.40 -14.18 11.96
N ILE A 299 3.87 -14.68 13.10
CA ILE A 299 5.20 -14.34 13.64
C ILE A 299 6.29 -14.80 12.67
N ALA A 300 6.16 -16.01 12.10
CA ALA A 300 7.11 -16.51 11.12
C ALA A 300 7.17 -15.61 9.87
N ILE A 301 6.02 -15.12 9.38
CA ILE A 301 5.93 -14.18 8.24
C ILE A 301 6.66 -12.86 8.57
N ILE A 302 6.44 -12.30 9.75
CA ILE A 302 7.10 -11.06 10.22
C ILE A 302 8.63 -11.23 10.26
N LEU A 303 9.11 -12.35 10.81
CA LEU A 303 10.55 -12.64 10.90
C LEU A 303 11.14 -12.93 9.52
N PHE A 304 10.44 -13.69 8.68
CA PHE A 304 10.90 -14.04 7.36
C PHE A 304 11.05 -12.82 6.45
N ALA A 305 10.13 -11.85 6.52
CA ALA A 305 10.26 -10.57 5.83
C ALA A 305 11.54 -9.82 6.23
N GLY A 306 11.84 -9.78 7.54
CA GLY A 306 13.06 -9.17 8.08
C GLY A 306 14.32 -9.88 7.58
N ILE A 307 14.33 -11.23 7.61
CA ILE A 307 15.43 -12.06 7.13
C ILE A 307 15.68 -11.84 5.64
N ILE A 308 14.65 -11.84 4.79
CA ILE A 308 14.78 -11.55 3.36
C ILE A 308 15.47 -10.19 3.16
N THR A 309 15.00 -9.16 3.88
CA THR A 309 15.57 -7.81 3.78
C THR A 309 17.05 -7.80 4.22
N ALA A 310 17.38 -8.50 5.31
CA ALA A 310 18.76 -8.61 5.76
C ALA A 310 19.65 -9.28 4.70
N LEU A 311 19.21 -10.38 4.11
CA LEU A 311 19.95 -11.09 3.05
C LEU A 311 20.17 -10.21 1.83
N VAL A 312 19.14 -9.48 1.39
CA VAL A 312 19.24 -8.51 0.29
C VAL A 312 20.34 -7.48 0.55
N PHE A 313 20.39 -6.89 1.75
CA PHE A 313 21.39 -5.87 2.07
C PHE A 313 22.78 -6.44 2.38
N ILE A 314 22.90 -7.68 2.84
CA ILE A 314 24.19 -8.38 2.91
C ILE A 314 24.78 -8.51 1.50
N LEU A 315 23.98 -8.98 0.53
CA LEU A 315 24.41 -9.15 -0.86
C LEU A 315 24.72 -7.81 -1.54
N LEU A 316 23.88 -6.79 -1.34
CA LEU A 316 24.10 -5.46 -1.93
C LEU A 316 25.37 -4.80 -1.37
N ASN A 317 25.62 -4.86 -0.05
CA ASN A 317 26.82 -4.30 0.54
C ASN A 317 28.09 -5.09 0.17
N ALA A 318 28.00 -6.42 0.02
CA ALA A 318 29.13 -7.24 -0.42
C ALA A 318 29.57 -6.87 -1.85
N ASN A 319 28.62 -6.60 -2.74
CA ASN A 319 28.90 -6.18 -4.11
C ASN A 319 29.49 -4.77 -4.19
N MET A 320 29.17 -3.88 -3.24
CA MET A 320 29.76 -2.54 -3.18
C MET A 320 31.23 -2.56 -2.76
N ASN A 321 31.64 -3.50 -1.90
CA ASN A 321 33.05 -3.58 -1.47
C ASN A 321 33.99 -4.15 -2.56
N LYS A 322 33.42 -4.61 -3.68
CA LYS A 322 34.16 -5.16 -4.83
C LYS A 322 34.33 -4.13 -5.97
N GLU A 323 33.59 -3.03 -5.94
CA GLU A 323 33.64 -1.92 -6.92
C GLU A 323 34.48 -0.76 -6.37
#